data_AF-A0A9P2XEY2-F1
#
_entry.id   AF-A0A9P2XEY2-F1
#
_cell.length_a   1.000
_cell.length_b   1.000
_cell.length_c   1.000
_cell.angle_alpha   90.00
_cell.angle_beta   90.00
_cell.angle_gamma   90.00
#
_symmetry.space_group_name_H-M   'P 1'
#
loop_
_entity.id
_entity.type
_entity.pdbx_description
1 polymer ?
#
loop_
_entity_poly.entity_id
_entity_poly.type
_entity_poly.pdbx_seq_one_letter_code
_entity_poly.pdbx_strand_id
1 'polypeptide(L)'
;ADSTKDLISKLLAAGYVIVAPDYEGLGTPGVHPYLNLSSEAKSALAAVKAVKEHYGAQLKGDWMSIGQSQGGHASLGTAEFANTDASYKGAVAGAPASSLGTIIQIYIDPQFNLDSNGKPKEVNKLDENLLQVRYAVANKLITEAEGQAMIDQIADGYAELLAYAALASAGIKAQQPDYDLKAIFTSGAGDIAELAYGRTGDDGACLSYPTPDNANGLQAKFKAGILAYLADPTHQIAQYGIDLSKFK
;
A
#
# COMPACT_ATOMS: atom_id res chain seq x y z
N ALA A 1 19.10 11.06 8.06
CA ALA A 1 18.62 12.34 7.50
C ALA A 1 17.41 12.03 6.64
N ASP A 2 16.34 12.82 6.77
CA ASP A 2 15.09 12.65 6.02
C ASP A 2 15.36 12.83 4.52
N SER A 3 15.33 11.74 3.76
CA SER A 3 15.73 11.70 2.35
C SER A 3 14.90 12.63 1.46
N THR A 4 13.62 12.83 1.82
CA THR A 4 12.73 13.76 1.12
C THR A 4 13.18 15.21 1.32
N LYS A 5 13.54 15.60 2.55
CA LYS A 5 14.03 16.95 2.83
C LYS A 5 15.34 17.26 2.11
N ASP A 6 16.25 16.30 2.03
CA ASP A 6 17.51 16.46 1.29
C ASP A 6 17.27 16.65 -0.21
N LEU A 7 16.40 15.83 -0.80
CA LEU A 7 15.97 15.98 -2.21
C LEU A 7 15.37 17.36 -2.48
N ILE A 8 14.38 17.78 -1.67
CA ILE A 8 13.72 19.08 -1.79
C ILE A 8 14.74 20.22 -1.70
N SER A 9 15.65 20.16 -0.72
CA SER A 9 16.66 21.20 -0.51
C SER A 9 17.58 21.34 -1.71
N LYS A 10 18.02 20.23 -2.31
CA LYS A 10 18.87 20.23 -3.50
C LYS A 10 18.16 20.78 -4.74
N LEU A 11 16.88 20.45 -4.93
CA LEU A 11 16.09 20.98 -6.05
C LEU A 11 15.83 22.48 -5.89
N LEU A 12 15.48 22.95 -4.70
CA LEU A 12 15.33 24.38 -4.42
C LEU A 12 16.65 25.14 -4.63
N ALA A 13 17.78 24.59 -4.17
CA ALA A 13 19.10 25.19 -4.38
C ALA A 13 19.51 25.23 -5.86
N ALA A 14 19.00 24.31 -6.67
CA ALA A 14 19.18 24.30 -8.12
C ALA A 14 18.20 25.24 -8.88
N GLY A 15 17.31 25.94 -8.16
CA GLY A 15 16.40 26.93 -8.74
C GLY A 15 15.06 26.37 -9.23
N TYR A 16 14.70 25.14 -8.85
CA TYR A 16 13.38 24.58 -9.16
C TYR A 16 12.30 25.12 -8.20
N VAL A 17 11.09 25.29 -8.73
CA VAL A 17 9.88 25.43 -7.91
C VAL A 17 9.32 24.05 -7.64
N ILE A 18 8.92 23.80 -6.39
CA ILE A 18 8.34 22.53 -5.96
C ILE A 18 6.87 22.75 -5.64
N VAL A 19 6.01 21.88 -6.18
CA VAL A 19 4.59 21.79 -5.86
C VAL A 19 4.30 20.38 -5.37
N ALA A 20 3.65 20.26 -4.21
CA ALA A 20 3.29 18.98 -3.60
C ALA A 20 1.79 19.03 -3.26
N PRO A 21 0.92 18.57 -4.16
CA PRO A 21 -0.51 18.61 -3.93
C PRO A 21 -0.95 17.47 -3.02
N ASP A 22 -1.99 17.73 -2.23
CA ASP A 22 -2.81 16.66 -1.68
C ASP A 22 -3.57 15.98 -2.84
N TYR A 23 -3.63 14.65 -2.82
CA TYR A 23 -4.49 13.92 -3.74
C TYR A 23 -5.96 14.09 -3.36
N GLU A 24 -6.85 13.76 -4.29
CA GLU A 24 -8.30 13.75 -4.06
C GLU A 24 -8.63 13.04 -2.75
N GLY A 25 -9.45 13.66 -1.90
CA GLY A 25 -9.86 13.11 -0.61
C GLY A 25 -8.87 13.29 0.54
N LEU A 26 -7.65 13.77 0.30
CA LEU A 26 -6.67 14.07 1.36
C LEU A 26 -6.68 15.54 1.77
N GLY A 27 -6.88 16.45 0.81
CA GLY A 27 -7.02 17.90 1.06
C GLY A 27 -8.43 18.42 0.78
N THR A 28 -9.34 17.55 0.36
CA THR A 28 -10.72 17.88 -0.02
C THR A 28 -11.69 16.88 0.60
N PRO A 29 -12.98 17.22 0.78
CA PRO A 29 -13.99 16.25 1.16
C PRO A 29 -14.05 15.07 0.17
N GLY A 30 -14.24 13.85 0.68
CA GLY A 30 -14.34 12.62 -0.10
C GLY A 30 -13.35 11.54 0.36
N VAL A 31 -13.65 10.30 0.00
CA VAL A 31 -12.74 9.18 0.27
C VAL A 31 -11.57 9.26 -0.71
N HIS A 32 -10.35 9.18 -0.21
CA HIS A 32 -9.17 9.15 -1.06
C HIS A 32 -9.18 7.86 -1.92
N PRO A 33 -9.24 7.96 -3.27
CA PRO A 33 -9.21 6.82 -4.14
C PRO A 33 -7.77 6.30 -4.26
N TYR A 34 -7.28 5.65 -3.20
CA TYR A 34 -5.92 5.16 -3.06
C TYR A 34 -5.49 4.27 -4.24
N LEU A 35 -4.31 4.55 -4.82
CA LEU A 35 -3.79 3.91 -6.04
C LEU A 35 -4.71 4.02 -7.26
N ASN A 36 -5.56 5.05 -7.29
CA ASN A 36 -6.25 5.38 -8.52
C ASN A 36 -5.44 6.31 -9.40
N LEU A 37 -4.92 5.75 -10.50
CA LEU A 37 -4.03 6.42 -11.42
C LEU A 37 -4.60 7.75 -11.95
N SER A 38 -5.88 7.77 -12.35
CA SER A 38 -6.54 8.94 -12.94
C SER A 38 -6.72 10.06 -11.90
N SER A 39 -7.11 9.69 -10.68
CA SER A 39 -7.28 10.65 -9.59
C SER A 39 -5.96 11.32 -9.22
N GLU A 40 -4.93 10.52 -8.91
CA GLU A 40 -3.60 11.01 -8.51
C GLU A 40 -2.98 11.90 -9.60
N ALA A 41 -3.04 11.47 -10.86
CA ALA A 41 -2.50 12.22 -12.00
C ALA A 41 -3.23 13.56 -12.20
N LYS A 42 -4.58 13.56 -12.10
CA LYS A 42 -5.37 14.80 -12.27
C LYS A 42 -5.12 15.79 -11.14
N SER A 43 -4.96 15.35 -9.89
CA SER A 43 -4.56 16.22 -8.78
C SER A 43 -3.19 16.86 -9.04
N ALA A 44 -2.20 16.07 -9.50
CA ALA A 44 -0.87 16.59 -9.86
C ALA A 44 -0.94 17.62 -11.00
N LEU A 45 -1.67 17.32 -12.07
CA LEU A 45 -1.83 18.20 -13.22
C LEU A 45 -2.58 19.49 -12.87
N ALA A 46 -3.61 19.41 -12.02
CA ALA A 46 -4.34 20.58 -11.53
C ALA A 46 -3.41 21.52 -10.74
N ALA A 47 -2.53 20.96 -9.91
CA ALA A 47 -1.54 21.74 -9.15
C ALA A 47 -0.53 22.44 -10.07
N VAL A 48 -0.01 21.73 -11.07
CA VAL A 48 0.89 22.32 -12.09
C VAL A 48 0.20 23.43 -12.86
N LYS A 49 -1.05 23.22 -13.29
CA LYS A 49 -1.86 24.23 -13.96
C LYS A 49 -2.05 25.47 -13.08
N ALA A 50 -2.44 25.29 -11.82
CA ALA A 50 -2.64 26.39 -10.87
C ALA A 50 -1.35 27.20 -10.64
N VAL A 51 -0.21 26.53 -10.49
CA VAL A 51 1.10 27.19 -10.33
C VAL A 51 1.47 27.98 -11.59
N LYS A 52 1.31 27.39 -12.78
CA LYS A 52 1.58 28.06 -14.06
C LYS A 52 0.66 29.27 -14.28
N GLU A 53 -0.62 29.16 -13.94
CA GLU A 53 -1.58 30.27 -14.04
C GLU A 53 -1.28 31.41 -13.06
N HIS A 54 -0.87 31.08 -11.83
CA HIS A 54 -0.58 32.08 -10.80
C HIS A 54 0.72 32.85 -11.06
N TYR A 55 1.81 32.15 -11.37
CA TYR A 55 3.13 32.76 -11.51
C TYR A 55 3.44 33.19 -12.95
N GLY A 56 2.78 32.58 -13.95
CA GLY A 56 2.89 32.95 -15.36
C GLY A 56 4.34 32.95 -15.85
N ALA A 57 4.75 34.07 -16.45
CA ALA A 57 6.08 34.26 -17.03
C ALA A 57 7.24 34.29 -16.01
N GLN A 58 6.94 34.26 -14.70
CA GLN A 58 7.98 34.12 -13.66
C GLN A 58 8.62 32.72 -13.67
N LEU A 59 7.97 31.73 -14.30
CA LEU A 59 8.46 30.35 -14.41
C LEU A 59 8.95 30.06 -15.83
N LYS A 60 9.98 29.20 -15.96
CA LYS A 60 10.39 28.64 -17.27
C LYS A 60 9.31 27.73 -17.89
N GLY A 61 8.44 27.15 -17.06
CA GLY A 61 7.27 26.37 -17.49
C GLY A 61 7.54 24.87 -17.76
N ASP A 62 8.79 24.50 -18.03
CA ASP A 62 9.21 23.10 -18.09
C ASP A 62 9.12 22.43 -16.71
N TRP A 63 8.63 21.20 -16.65
CA TRP A 63 8.35 20.52 -15.39
C TRP A 63 8.51 19.00 -15.48
N MET A 64 8.61 18.35 -14.32
CA MET A 64 8.79 16.91 -14.17
C MET A 64 8.08 16.44 -12.90
N SER A 65 7.75 15.15 -12.83
CA SER A 65 7.15 14.55 -11.63
C SER A 65 8.15 13.64 -10.92
N ILE A 66 8.06 13.58 -9.59
CA ILE A 66 8.88 12.71 -8.76
C ILE A 66 8.05 12.18 -7.59
N GLY A 67 8.19 10.91 -7.27
CA GLY A 67 7.54 10.33 -6.09
C GLY A 67 8.04 8.95 -5.72
N GLN A 68 7.65 8.49 -4.53
CA GLN A 68 8.02 7.19 -3.97
C GLN A 68 6.76 6.40 -3.54
N SER A 69 6.77 5.07 -3.68
CA SER A 69 5.64 4.20 -3.30
C SER A 69 4.35 4.60 -4.04
N GLN A 70 3.30 5.03 -3.33
CA GLN A 70 2.09 5.60 -3.93
C GLN A 70 2.43 6.84 -4.78
N GLY A 71 3.30 7.72 -4.32
CA GLY A 71 3.76 8.87 -5.11
C GLY A 71 4.56 8.45 -6.36
N GLY A 72 5.21 7.29 -6.32
CA GLY A 72 5.86 6.71 -7.49
C GLY A 72 4.84 6.24 -8.53
N HIS A 73 3.77 5.59 -8.07
CA HIS A 73 2.61 5.25 -8.90
C HIS A 73 1.96 6.50 -9.51
N ALA A 74 1.72 7.54 -8.70
CA ALA A 74 1.21 8.82 -9.14
C ALA A 74 2.12 9.53 -10.15
N SER A 75 3.45 9.43 -10.00
CA SER A 75 4.42 9.99 -10.95
C SER A 75 4.35 9.30 -12.31
N LEU A 76 4.18 7.97 -12.34
CA LEU A 76 3.94 7.22 -13.58
C LEU A 76 2.61 7.63 -14.23
N GLY A 77 1.53 7.72 -13.46
CA GLY A 77 0.23 8.19 -13.95
C GLY A 77 0.28 9.62 -14.49
N THR A 78 0.99 10.50 -13.79
CA THR A 78 1.22 11.88 -14.26
C THR A 78 1.92 11.88 -15.61
N ALA A 79 2.91 11.01 -15.82
CA ALA A 79 3.59 10.90 -17.11
C ALA A 79 2.67 10.44 -18.24
N GLU A 80 1.80 9.48 -17.96
CA GLU A 80 0.81 9.00 -18.94
C GLU A 80 -0.16 10.11 -19.35
N PHE A 81 -0.70 10.85 -18.38
CA PHE A 81 -1.69 11.91 -18.63
C PHE A 81 -1.06 13.21 -19.18
N ALA A 82 0.23 13.43 -18.93
CA ALA A 82 0.99 14.57 -19.47
C ALA A 82 1.65 14.28 -20.82
N ASN A 83 1.39 13.12 -21.45
CA ASN A 83 2.10 12.65 -22.65
C ASN A 83 2.04 13.59 -23.87
N THR A 84 1.10 14.53 -23.90
CA THR A 84 0.94 15.53 -24.96
C THR A 84 1.44 16.92 -24.55
N ASP A 85 1.83 17.13 -23.29
CA ASP A 85 2.40 18.39 -22.81
C ASP A 85 3.89 18.47 -23.18
N ALA A 86 4.22 19.31 -24.17
CA ALA A 86 5.61 19.53 -24.60
C ALA A 86 6.53 20.13 -23.51
N SER A 87 5.96 20.73 -22.46
CA SER A 87 6.70 21.24 -21.31
C SER A 87 6.98 20.18 -20.24
N TYR A 88 6.36 19.00 -20.31
CA TYR A 88 6.66 17.89 -19.42
C TYR A 88 7.93 17.15 -19.85
N LYS A 89 8.88 16.98 -18.93
CA LYS A 89 10.23 16.45 -19.22
C LYS A 89 10.47 15.03 -18.70
N GLY A 90 9.57 14.48 -17.90
CA GLY A 90 9.64 13.09 -17.47
C GLY A 90 9.21 12.86 -16.03
N ALA A 91 9.23 11.59 -15.66
CA ALA A 91 8.90 11.08 -14.33
C ALA A 91 10.12 10.42 -13.66
N VAL A 92 10.22 10.59 -12.35
CA VAL A 92 11.11 9.81 -11.48
C VAL A 92 10.23 9.04 -10.49
N ALA A 93 10.02 7.75 -10.77
CA ALA A 93 9.20 6.88 -9.95
C ALA A 93 10.06 5.93 -9.10
N GLY A 94 10.17 6.21 -7.79
CA GLY A 94 10.87 5.36 -6.84
C GLY A 94 9.95 4.28 -6.26
N ALA A 95 10.28 3.00 -6.42
CA ALA A 95 9.49 1.87 -5.92
C ALA A 95 7.97 2.06 -6.11
N PRO A 96 7.50 2.33 -7.35
CA PRO A 96 6.10 2.61 -7.60
C PRO A 96 5.24 1.43 -7.16
N ALA A 97 4.16 1.71 -6.43
CA ALA A 97 3.19 0.71 -6.00
C ALA A 97 2.34 0.23 -7.18
N SER A 98 2.95 -0.56 -8.07
CA SER A 98 2.32 -1.13 -9.27
C SER A 98 1.93 -2.59 -9.03
N SER A 99 0.79 -3.00 -9.56
CA SER A 99 0.32 -4.40 -9.51
C SER A 99 0.13 -4.97 -8.11
N LEU A 100 -0.38 -4.18 -7.16
CA LEU A 100 -0.61 -4.60 -5.77
C LEU A 100 -1.40 -5.91 -5.66
N GLY A 101 -2.42 -6.12 -6.49
CA GLY A 101 -3.18 -7.38 -6.52
C GLY A 101 -2.32 -8.60 -6.84
N THR A 102 -1.41 -8.48 -7.83
CA THR A 102 -0.45 -9.53 -8.16
C THR A 102 0.56 -9.75 -7.03
N ILE A 103 1.03 -8.67 -6.40
CA ILE A 103 1.94 -8.78 -5.25
C ILE A 103 1.26 -9.60 -4.15
N ILE A 104 0.02 -9.28 -3.79
CA ILE A 104 -0.74 -10.04 -2.79
C ILE A 104 -0.82 -11.52 -3.20
N GLN A 105 -1.24 -11.82 -4.44
CA GLN A 105 -1.37 -13.20 -4.95
C GLN A 105 -0.06 -14.00 -4.82
N ILE A 106 1.11 -13.41 -5.10
CA ILE A 106 2.42 -14.09 -4.94
C ILE A 106 2.62 -14.61 -3.51
N TYR A 107 2.11 -13.90 -2.50
CA TYR A 107 2.31 -14.28 -1.10
C TYR A 107 1.27 -15.28 -0.58
N ILE A 108 0.01 -15.19 -1.02
CA ILE A 108 -1.10 -15.96 -0.44
C ILE A 108 -1.65 -17.06 -1.35
N ASP A 109 -1.43 -16.99 -2.66
CA ASP A 109 -1.93 -17.98 -3.62
C ASP A 109 -0.81 -18.97 -4.01
N PRO A 110 -0.96 -20.27 -3.71
CA PRO A 110 0.02 -21.29 -4.11
C PRO A 110 0.29 -21.32 -5.62
N GLN A 111 -0.66 -20.92 -6.47
CA GLN A 111 -0.49 -20.86 -7.93
C GLN A 111 0.63 -19.91 -8.36
N PHE A 112 0.89 -18.86 -7.58
CA PHE A 112 1.91 -17.85 -7.86
C PHE A 112 3.21 -18.07 -7.07
N ASN A 113 3.24 -19.01 -6.13
CA ASN A 113 4.44 -19.41 -5.41
C ASN A 113 5.17 -20.54 -6.16
N LEU A 114 6.05 -20.18 -7.10
CA LEU A 114 6.71 -21.14 -7.98
C LEU A 114 8.01 -21.71 -7.38
N ASP A 115 8.31 -22.97 -7.71
CA ASP A 115 9.59 -23.63 -7.42
C ASP A 115 10.69 -23.24 -8.42
N SER A 116 11.90 -23.80 -8.25
CA SER A 116 13.04 -23.52 -9.15
C SER A 116 12.83 -23.95 -10.61
N ASN A 117 11.80 -24.77 -10.88
CA ASN A 117 11.43 -25.24 -12.21
C ASN A 117 10.19 -24.51 -12.76
N GLY A 118 9.71 -23.48 -12.07
CA GLY A 118 8.52 -22.71 -12.47
C GLY A 118 7.19 -23.41 -12.21
N LYS A 119 7.15 -24.44 -11.35
CA LYS A 119 5.90 -25.13 -10.98
C LYS A 119 5.32 -24.56 -9.68
N PRO A 120 3.99 -24.41 -9.56
CA PRO A 120 3.35 -24.04 -8.30
C PRO A 120 3.74 -24.99 -7.16
N LYS A 121 4.07 -24.43 -6.00
CA LYS A 121 4.29 -25.18 -4.77
C LYS A 121 2.94 -25.58 -4.14
N GLU A 122 2.98 -26.57 -3.24
CA GLU A 122 1.77 -27.06 -2.55
C GLU A 122 1.16 -26.02 -1.60
N VAL A 123 1.99 -25.15 -1.03
CA VAL A 123 1.59 -24.09 -0.11
C VAL A 123 2.09 -22.73 -0.60
N ASN A 124 1.41 -21.65 -0.22
CA ASN A 124 1.85 -20.30 -0.53
C ASN A 124 3.07 -19.89 0.31
N LYS A 125 3.62 -18.70 0.03
CA LYS A 125 4.89 -18.27 0.61
C LYS A 125 4.79 -18.03 2.11
N LEU A 126 3.67 -17.47 2.58
CA LEU A 126 3.48 -17.17 3.99
C LEU A 126 3.31 -18.45 4.81
N ASP A 127 2.54 -19.41 4.29
CA ASP A 127 2.32 -20.70 4.95
C ASP A 127 3.58 -21.57 4.95
N GLU A 128 4.36 -21.54 3.86
CA GLU A 128 5.69 -22.18 3.79
C GLU A 128 6.58 -21.69 4.95
N ASN A 129 6.67 -20.37 5.13
CA ASN A 129 7.49 -19.78 6.18
C ASN A 129 6.96 -20.15 7.59
N LEU A 130 5.65 -20.09 7.81
CA LEU A 130 5.04 -20.46 9.10
C LEU A 130 5.30 -21.94 9.45
N LEU A 131 5.16 -22.84 8.48
CA LEU A 131 5.40 -24.27 8.67
C LEU A 131 6.88 -24.55 9.00
N GLN A 132 7.82 -23.84 8.38
CA GLN A 132 9.25 -23.96 8.70
C GLN A 132 9.54 -23.57 10.15
N VAL A 133 8.94 -22.48 10.64
CA VAL A 133 9.09 -22.05 12.04
C VAL A 133 8.51 -23.10 12.99
N ARG A 134 7.28 -23.56 12.75
CA ARG A 134 6.63 -24.61 13.57
C ARG A 134 7.44 -25.89 13.61
N TYR A 135 7.98 -26.32 12.47
CA TYR A 135 8.86 -27.48 12.39
C TYR A 135 10.13 -27.30 13.24
N ALA A 136 10.78 -26.14 13.15
CA ALA A 136 11.99 -25.85 13.90
C ALA A 136 11.75 -25.87 15.43
N VAL A 137 10.63 -25.30 15.89
CA VAL A 137 10.23 -25.34 17.30
C VAL A 137 9.94 -26.79 17.75
N ALA A 138 9.13 -27.53 16.99
CA ALA A 138 8.77 -28.91 17.33
C ALA A 138 9.98 -29.85 17.43
N ASN A 139 11.03 -29.59 16.63
CA ASN A 139 12.27 -30.37 16.61
C ASN A 139 13.37 -29.77 17.50
N LYS A 140 13.06 -28.76 18.34
CA LYS A 140 14.00 -28.11 19.26
C LYS A 140 15.24 -27.53 18.57
N LEU A 141 15.10 -27.14 17.30
CA LEU A 141 16.16 -26.44 16.55
C LEU A 141 16.25 -24.97 16.97
N ILE A 142 15.13 -24.42 17.45
CA ILE A 142 14.99 -23.09 18.05
C ILE A 142 14.10 -23.18 19.29
N THR A 143 14.18 -22.17 20.16
CA THR A 143 13.30 -22.03 21.32
C THR A 143 11.89 -21.59 20.91
N GLU A 144 10.91 -21.80 21.79
CA GLU A 144 9.54 -21.31 21.58
C GLU A 144 9.48 -19.78 21.45
N ALA A 145 10.31 -19.07 22.23
CA ALA A 145 10.39 -17.61 22.16
C ALA A 145 10.96 -17.11 20.83
N GLU A 146 12.00 -17.77 20.30
CA GLU A 146 12.54 -17.47 18.97
C GLU A 146 11.51 -17.78 17.88
N GLY A 147 10.82 -18.91 17.98
CA GLY A 147 9.74 -19.27 17.07
C GLY A 147 8.61 -18.24 17.06
N GLN A 148 8.18 -17.79 18.23
CA GLN A 148 7.15 -16.74 18.33
C GLN A 148 7.61 -15.43 17.70
N ALA A 149 8.86 -15.01 17.95
CA ALA A 149 9.40 -13.79 17.33
C ALA A 149 9.42 -13.87 15.79
N MET A 150 9.71 -15.04 15.22
CA MET A 150 9.64 -15.25 13.77
C MET A 150 8.18 -15.24 13.26
N ILE A 151 7.23 -15.82 13.99
CA ILE A 151 5.80 -15.74 13.65
C ILE A 151 5.32 -14.29 13.68
N ASP A 152 5.74 -13.50 14.67
CA ASP A 152 5.41 -12.07 14.77
C ASP A 152 5.92 -11.29 13.56
N GLN A 153 7.13 -11.60 13.06
CA GLN A 153 7.68 -10.99 11.85
C GLN A 153 6.92 -11.38 10.58
N ILE A 154 6.50 -12.64 10.45
CA ILE A 154 5.66 -13.08 9.33
C ILE A 154 4.31 -12.36 9.38
N ALA A 155 3.70 -12.26 10.57
CA ALA A 155 2.44 -11.56 10.79
C ALA A 155 2.56 -10.05 10.50
N ASP A 156 3.68 -9.40 10.84
CA ASP A 156 3.94 -7.99 10.52
C ASP A 156 3.90 -7.74 9.02
N GLY A 157 4.65 -8.54 8.24
CA GLY A 157 4.70 -8.39 6.79
C GLY A 157 3.35 -8.65 6.13
N TYR A 158 2.60 -9.65 6.60
CA TYR A 158 1.28 -9.93 6.06
C TYR A 158 0.23 -8.88 6.46
N ALA A 159 0.29 -8.38 7.70
CA ALA A 159 -0.60 -7.32 8.17
C ALA A 159 -0.44 -6.03 7.35
N GLU A 160 0.78 -5.72 6.91
CA GLU A 160 1.04 -4.60 6.01
C GLU A 160 0.36 -4.79 4.64
N LEU A 161 0.46 -5.99 4.06
CA LEU A 161 -0.23 -6.33 2.81
C LEU A 161 -1.76 -6.22 2.95
N LEU A 162 -2.33 -6.69 4.06
CA LEU A 162 -3.77 -6.56 4.33
C LEU A 162 -4.20 -5.10 4.50
N ALA A 163 -3.39 -4.27 5.16
CA ALA A 163 -3.66 -2.84 5.27
C ALA A 163 -3.67 -2.15 3.90
N TYR A 164 -2.72 -2.47 3.02
CA TYR A 164 -2.72 -1.96 1.64
C TYR A 164 -3.91 -2.48 0.82
N ALA A 165 -4.29 -3.74 0.98
CA ALA A 165 -5.49 -4.29 0.35
C ALA A 165 -6.74 -3.52 0.80
N ALA A 166 -6.86 -3.23 2.09
CA ALA A 166 -7.99 -2.48 2.65
C ALA A 166 -8.06 -1.04 2.10
N LEU A 167 -6.92 -0.34 2.05
CA LEU A 167 -6.83 1.00 1.46
C LEU A 167 -7.20 1.01 -0.03
N ALA A 168 -6.70 0.05 -0.81
CA ALA A 168 -7.04 -0.08 -2.22
C ALA A 168 -8.53 -0.40 -2.43
N SER A 169 -9.11 -1.30 -1.63
CA SER A 169 -10.55 -1.61 -1.66
C SER A 169 -11.43 -0.42 -1.25
N ALA A 170 -11.00 0.37 -0.26
CA ALA A 170 -11.65 1.63 0.06
C ALA A 170 -11.57 2.62 -1.11
N GLY A 171 -10.44 2.66 -1.82
CA GLY A 171 -10.28 3.44 -3.04
C GLY A 171 -11.20 3.00 -4.19
N ILE A 172 -11.39 1.69 -4.37
CA ILE A 172 -12.39 1.16 -5.33
C ILE A 172 -13.79 1.63 -4.93
N LYS A 173 -14.14 1.53 -3.64
CA LYS A 173 -15.43 1.98 -3.12
C LYS A 173 -15.65 3.48 -3.34
N ALA A 174 -14.60 4.29 -3.24
CA ALA A 174 -14.68 5.72 -3.53
C ALA A 174 -15.17 6.01 -4.97
N GLN A 175 -14.82 5.12 -5.92
CA GLN A 175 -15.23 5.24 -7.31
C GLN A 175 -16.51 4.48 -7.65
N GLN A 176 -16.76 3.39 -6.93
CA GLN A 176 -17.90 2.50 -7.10
C GLN A 176 -18.60 2.36 -5.74
N PRO A 177 -19.53 3.28 -5.40
CA PRO A 177 -20.12 3.34 -4.05
C PRO A 177 -20.79 2.04 -3.59
N ASP A 178 -21.32 1.25 -4.53
CA ASP A 178 -21.98 -0.03 -4.29
C ASP A 178 -20.99 -1.19 -4.06
N TYR A 179 -19.69 -0.98 -4.24
CA TYR A 179 -18.67 -1.98 -3.95
C TYR A 179 -18.66 -2.33 -2.45
N ASP A 180 -18.85 -3.61 -2.15
CA ASP A 180 -18.71 -4.15 -0.80
C ASP A 180 -17.24 -4.47 -0.52
N LEU A 181 -16.57 -3.53 0.15
CA LEU A 181 -15.14 -3.66 0.47
C LEU A 181 -14.85 -4.88 1.37
N LYS A 182 -15.81 -5.34 2.17
CA LYS A 182 -15.63 -6.45 3.12
C LYS A 182 -15.65 -7.79 2.41
N ALA A 183 -16.30 -7.85 1.23
CA ALA A 183 -16.57 -9.10 0.52
C ALA A 183 -15.31 -9.85 0.07
N ILE A 184 -14.16 -9.18 -0.04
CA ILE A 184 -12.89 -9.83 -0.40
C ILE A 184 -12.06 -10.28 0.80
N PHE A 185 -12.50 -10.00 2.03
CA PHE A 185 -11.80 -10.36 3.25
C PHE A 185 -12.51 -11.50 3.98
N THR A 186 -11.75 -12.28 4.74
CA THR A 186 -12.31 -13.28 5.65
C THR A 186 -13.08 -12.61 6.80
N SER A 187 -13.92 -13.38 7.49
CA SER A 187 -14.58 -12.92 8.72
C SER A 187 -13.54 -12.42 9.74
N GLY A 188 -13.81 -11.29 10.40
CA GLY A 188 -12.89 -10.59 11.30
C GLY A 188 -11.87 -9.67 10.62
N ALA A 189 -11.31 -10.08 9.47
CA ALA A 189 -10.44 -9.20 8.67
C ALA A 189 -11.25 -8.10 7.96
N GLY A 190 -12.45 -8.41 7.49
CA GLY A 190 -13.32 -7.43 6.82
C GLY A 190 -13.75 -6.27 7.72
N ASP A 191 -13.92 -6.50 9.02
CA ASP A 191 -14.26 -5.43 9.99
C ASP A 191 -13.07 -4.48 10.20
N ILE A 192 -11.84 -5.00 10.18
CA ILE A 192 -10.63 -4.17 10.22
C ILE A 192 -10.46 -3.41 8.90
N ALA A 193 -10.71 -4.07 7.77
CA ALA A 193 -10.60 -3.45 6.45
C ALA A 193 -11.55 -2.26 6.28
N GLU A 194 -12.75 -2.32 6.87
CA GLU A 194 -13.72 -1.24 6.88
C GLU A 194 -13.21 0.04 7.56
N LEU A 195 -12.26 -0.08 8.49
CA LEU A 195 -11.61 1.08 9.11
C LEU A 195 -10.74 1.87 8.13
N ALA A 196 -10.35 1.29 6.98
CA ALA A 196 -9.66 2.04 5.93
C ALA A 196 -10.58 3.04 5.21
N TYR A 197 -11.90 2.92 5.37
CA TYR A 197 -12.87 3.80 4.75
C TYR A 197 -13.03 5.09 5.58
N GLY A 198 -12.55 6.22 5.05
CA GLY A 198 -12.70 7.57 5.64
C GLY A 198 -12.99 8.61 4.57
N ARG A 199 -13.75 9.65 4.91
CA ARG A 199 -14.26 10.72 4.04
C ARG A 199 -13.33 11.94 3.94
N THR A 200 -12.26 12.05 4.74
CA THR A 200 -11.31 13.19 4.63
C THR A 200 -9.87 12.84 5.06
N GLY A 201 -9.51 11.56 5.16
CA GLY A 201 -8.19 11.14 5.65
C GLY A 201 -8.01 11.16 7.18
N ASP A 202 -8.94 11.77 7.92
CA ASP A 202 -8.92 11.89 9.40
C ASP A 202 -9.86 10.90 10.12
N ASP A 203 -10.87 10.39 9.43
CA ASP A 203 -11.94 9.56 9.96
C ASP A 203 -11.79 8.05 9.66
N GLY A 204 -10.71 7.69 8.95
CA GLY A 204 -10.26 6.31 8.73
C GLY A 204 -8.95 6.01 9.46
N ALA A 205 -8.65 4.73 9.63
CA ALA A 205 -7.38 4.30 10.19
C ALA A 205 -6.26 4.44 9.16
N CYS A 206 -5.17 5.12 9.55
CA CYS A 206 -3.93 5.14 8.78
C CYS A 206 -3.27 3.74 8.78
N LEU A 207 -2.29 3.55 7.89
CA LEU A 207 -1.46 2.34 7.88
C LEU A 207 -0.88 2.06 9.28
N SER A 208 -0.31 3.10 9.91
CA SER A 208 0.24 3.08 11.26
C SER A 208 0.13 4.46 11.92
N TYR A 209 0.28 4.51 13.25
CA TYR A 209 0.39 5.75 14.03
C TYR A 209 1.64 5.69 14.92
N PRO A 210 2.25 6.84 15.26
CA PRO A 210 3.31 6.88 16.25
C PRO A 210 2.79 6.49 17.65
N THR A 211 3.69 6.08 18.52
CA THR A 211 3.40 5.90 19.95
C THR A 211 2.81 7.19 20.54
N PRO A 212 1.75 7.11 21.38
CA PRO A 212 1.17 5.90 21.99
C PRO A 212 0.05 5.22 21.18
N ASP A 213 -0.32 5.76 20.01
CA ASP A 213 -1.54 5.36 19.29
C ASP A 213 -1.32 4.26 18.25
N ASN A 214 -0.16 3.60 18.26
CA ASN A 214 0.21 2.60 17.25
C ASN A 214 -0.82 1.47 17.08
N ALA A 215 -1.52 1.08 18.16
CA ALA A 215 -2.59 0.08 18.14
C ALA A 215 -3.85 0.49 17.33
N ASN A 216 -3.97 1.77 16.97
CA ASN A 216 -5.06 2.29 16.15
C ASN A 216 -4.81 2.11 14.65
N GLY A 217 -3.57 1.79 14.23
CA GLY A 217 -3.22 1.63 12.82
C GLY A 217 -3.76 0.33 12.24
N LEU A 218 -4.08 0.34 10.95
CA LEU A 218 -4.54 -0.85 10.22
C LEU A 218 -3.56 -2.02 10.38
N GLN A 219 -2.25 -1.77 10.22
CA GLN A 219 -1.22 -2.80 10.34
C GLN A 219 -1.25 -3.47 11.73
N ALA A 220 -1.31 -2.69 12.81
CA ALA A 220 -1.35 -3.24 14.16
C ALA A 220 -2.63 -4.04 14.42
N LYS A 221 -3.77 -3.58 13.91
CA LYS A 221 -5.05 -4.28 14.03
C LYS A 221 -5.06 -5.60 13.27
N PHE A 222 -4.59 -5.60 12.01
CA PHE A 222 -4.45 -6.83 11.23
C PHE A 222 -3.47 -7.81 11.86
N LYS A 223 -2.32 -7.34 12.38
CA LYS A 223 -1.36 -8.19 13.09
C LYS A 223 -2.02 -8.88 14.29
N ALA A 224 -2.75 -8.12 15.11
CA ALA A 224 -3.47 -8.67 16.25
C ALA A 224 -4.48 -9.75 15.82
N GLY A 225 -5.21 -9.52 14.73
CA GLY A 225 -6.13 -10.49 14.15
C GLY A 225 -5.44 -11.76 13.65
N ILE A 226 -4.33 -11.63 12.93
CA ILE A 226 -3.51 -12.75 12.45
C ILE A 226 -3.00 -13.58 13.63
N LEU A 227 -2.40 -12.96 14.64
CA LEU A 227 -1.84 -13.66 15.79
C LEU A 227 -2.92 -14.37 16.62
N ALA A 228 -4.08 -13.73 16.80
CA ALA A 228 -5.22 -14.38 17.44
C ALA A 228 -5.72 -15.60 16.65
N TYR A 229 -5.73 -15.51 15.31
CA TYR A 229 -6.09 -16.62 14.44
C TYR A 229 -5.09 -17.79 14.51
N LEU A 230 -3.79 -17.47 14.54
CA LEU A 230 -2.70 -18.45 14.60
C LEU A 230 -2.50 -19.09 15.98
N ALA A 231 -3.23 -18.65 17.01
CA ALA A 231 -3.24 -19.30 18.32
C ALA A 231 -3.69 -20.78 18.24
N ASP A 232 -4.51 -21.12 17.23
CA ASP A 232 -4.73 -22.51 16.85
C ASP A 232 -3.57 -23.00 15.97
N PRO A 233 -2.81 -24.02 16.39
CA PRO A 233 -1.65 -24.52 15.66
C PRO A 233 -2.01 -25.24 14.34
N THR A 234 -3.30 -25.55 14.10
CA THR A 234 -3.77 -26.16 12.86
C THR A 234 -4.04 -25.14 11.76
N HIS A 235 -4.22 -23.86 12.12
CA HIS A 235 -4.44 -22.78 11.15
C HIS A 235 -3.18 -22.42 10.38
N GLN A 236 -3.36 -22.10 9.10
CA GLN A 236 -2.38 -21.50 8.20
C GLN A 236 -2.60 -19.99 8.13
N ILE A 237 -1.56 -19.21 7.90
CA ILE A 237 -1.65 -17.74 7.97
C ILE A 237 -2.48 -17.17 6.82
N ALA A 238 -2.38 -17.72 5.61
CA ALA A 238 -3.13 -17.22 4.46
C ALA A 238 -4.64 -17.52 4.53
N GLN A 239 -5.10 -18.33 5.50
CA GLN A 239 -6.52 -18.60 5.73
C GLN A 239 -7.24 -17.44 6.45
N TYR A 240 -6.50 -16.45 6.94
CA TYR A 240 -7.01 -15.20 7.49
C TYR A 240 -6.62 -14.03 6.59
N GLY A 241 -7.47 -13.01 6.46
CA GLY A 241 -7.17 -11.82 5.67
C GLY A 241 -7.95 -11.79 4.37
N ILE A 242 -7.37 -12.22 3.26
CA ILE A 242 -8.01 -12.20 1.92
C ILE A 242 -8.71 -13.53 1.63
N ASP A 243 -9.97 -13.45 1.19
CA ASP A 243 -10.68 -14.60 0.62
C ASP A 243 -10.32 -14.73 -0.87
N LEU A 244 -9.37 -15.63 -1.18
CA LEU A 244 -8.93 -15.92 -2.55
C LEU A 244 -10.06 -16.38 -3.48
N SER A 245 -11.17 -16.92 -2.96
CA SER A 245 -12.31 -17.29 -3.81
C SER A 245 -13.05 -16.06 -4.35
N LYS A 246 -12.89 -14.92 -3.69
CA LYS A 246 -13.49 -13.61 -4.01
C LYS A 246 -12.50 -12.64 -4.65
N PHE A 247 -11.21 -12.93 -4.55
CA PHE A 247 -10.13 -12.11 -5.08
C PHE A 247 -9.71 -12.61 -6.48
N LYS A 248 -10.38 -12.10 -7.52
CA LYS A 248 -10.12 -12.44 -8.94
C LYS A 248 -9.95 -11.22 -9.81
#